data_AF-A0A2N6SEU6-F1
#
_entry.id   AF-A0A2N6SEU6-F1
#
_cell.length_a   1.000
_cell.length_b   1.000
_cell.length_c   1.000
_cell.angle_alpha   90.00
_cell.angle_beta   90.00
_cell.angle_gamma   90.00
#
_symmetry.space_group_name_H-M   'P 1'
#
loop_
_entity.id
_entity.type
_entity.pdbx_description
1 polymer ?
#
loop_
_entity_poly.entity_id
_entity_poly.type
_entity_poly.pdbx_seq_one_letter_code
_entity_poly.pdbx_strand_id
1 'polypeptide(L)'
;MNSFKKNILLFLKKMTEEENMKNHTPICDIDYFDTLIKFLLDNSNNNSGINFYNRLEKHYLDIIEDINKERKLANQEVYIPYPNFSIELQHNININWIRNEISNKFLQLKYDNTSYYRVFIRYKLEETENNNIQDADYIKNSFNNYCHNMVIFPVLPIYCTEVVKENRYLIFTFIHYGKHRDIKNREMNVSDEDFY
;
A
#
# COMPACT_ATOMS: atom_id res chain seq x y z
N MET A 1 -44.46 24.25 -0.59
CA MET A 1 -42.97 24.20 -0.70
C MET A 1 -42.63 23.71 -2.10
N ASN A 2 -41.97 24.52 -2.94
CA ASN A 2 -41.77 24.24 -4.37
C ASN A 2 -41.01 22.93 -4.62
N SER A 3 -41.47 22.14 -5.60
CA SER A 3 -40.88 20.85 -6.04
C SER A 3 -39.35 20.94 -6.25
N PHE A 4 -38.89 22.05 -6.81
CA PHE A 4 -37.47 22.35 -7.03
C PHE A 4 -36.64 22.42 -5.73
N LYS A 5 -37.16 23.06 -4.68
CA LYS A 5 -36.48 23.15 -3.37
C LYS A 5 -36.39 21.78 -2.69
N LYS A 6 -37.38 20.91 -2.90
CA LYS A 6 -37.40 19.55 -2.36
C LYS A 6 -36.32 18.68 -3.01
N ASN A 7 -36.14 18.80 -4.32
CA ASN A 7 -35.11 18.05 -5.06
C ASN A 7 -33.68 18.48 -4.69
N ILE A 8 -33.43 19.77 -4.50
CA ILE A 8 -32.12 20.27 -4.03
C ILE A 8 -31.80 19.75 -2.63
N LEU A 9 -32.77 19.77 -1.72
CA LEU A 9 -32.59 19.27 -0.35
C LEU A 9 -32.28 17.76 -0.34
N LEU A 10 -32.97 16.98 -1.17
CA LEU A 10 -32.71 15.54 -1.35
C LEU A 10 -31.33 15.26 -1.93
N PHE A 11 -30.89 16.06 -2.89
CA PHE A 11 -29.56 15.94 -3.49
C PHE A 11 -28.45 16.27 -2.49
N LEU A 12 -28.59 17.36 -1.75
CA LEU A 12 -27.64 17.71 -0.68
C LEU A 12 -27.59 16.63 0.39
N LYS A 13 -28.75 16.11 0.81
CA LYS A 13 -28.82 15.01 1.79
C LYS A 13 -28.11 13.75 1.29
N LYS A 14 -28.31 13.38 0.02
CA LYS A 14 -27.59 12.26 -0.61
C LYS A 14 -26.08 12.51 -0.66
N MET A 15 -25.64 13.70 -1.02
CA MET A 15 -24.22 14.05 -1.00
C MET A 15 -23.63 13.96 0.41
N THR A 16 -24.33 14.46 1.42
CA THR A 16 -23.90 14.35 2.82
C THR A 16 -23.90 12.91 3.29
N GLU A 17 -24.88 12.10 2.90
CA GLU A 17 -24.93 10.66 3.18
C GLU A 17 -23.79 9.91 2.47
N GLU A 18 -23.47 10.21 1.21
CA GLU A 18 -22.37 9.62 0.45
C GLU A 18 -21.00 10.03 1.01
N GLU A 19 -20.81 11.30 1.39
CA GLU A 19 -19.63 11.75 2.12
C GLU A 19 -19.52 11.05 3.47
N ASN A 20 -20.61 10.97 4.24
CA ASN A 20 -20.62 10.24 5.51
C ASN A 20 -20.31 8.75 5.30
N MET A 21 -20.80 8.09 4.26
CA MET A 21 -20.48 6.68 3.98
C MET A 21 -19.00 6.49 3.62
N LYS A 22 -18.43 7.36 2.78
CA LYS A 22 -16.99 7.36 2.49
C LYS A 22 -16.15 7.59 3.74
N ASN A 23 -16.64 8.43 4.63
CA ASN A 23 -16.00 8.82 5.89
C ASN A 23 -16.04 7.73 6.97
N HIS A 24 -16.93 6.73 6.89
CA HIS A 24 -17.08 5.71 7.93
C HIS A 24 -16.67 4.30 7.48
N THR A 25 -16.08 4.16 6.28
CA THR A 25 -15.61 2.86 5.81
C THR A 25 -14.26 2.52 6.48
N PRO A 26 -14.16 1.39 7.20
CA PRO A 26 -12.88 0.95 7.77
C PRO A 26 -11.81 0.74 6.69
N ILE A 27 -10.59 1.21 6.95
CA ILE A 27 -9.41 0.87 6.13
C ILE A 27 -9.27 -0.66 6.14
N CYS A 28 -9.14 -1.27 4.97
CA CYS A 28 -8.94 -2.72 4.83
C CYS A 28 -7.45 -3.07 4.78
N ASP A 29 -7.09 -4.32 5.04
CA ASP A 29 -5.68 -4.78 4.99
C ASP A 29 -5.03 -4.50 3.61
N ILE A 30 -5.84 -4.52 2.53
CA ILE A 30 -5.40 -4.23 1.17
C ILE A 30 -4.99 -2.75 0.99
N ASP A 31 -5.60 -1.83 1.73
CA ASP A 31 -5.30 -0.40 1.66
C ASP A 31 -3.93 -0.10 2.29
N TYR A 32 -3.60 -0.77 3.41
CA TYR A 32 -2.26 -0.72 4.00
C TYR A 32 -1.20 -1.25 3.03
N PHE A 33 -1.51 -2.39 2.39
CA PHE A 33 -0.62 -3.04 1.44
C PHE A 33 -0.35 -2.16 0.21
N ASP A 34 -1.41 -1.64 -0.42
CA ASP A 34 -1.30 -0.78 -1.59
C ASP A 34 -0.60 0.54 -1.27
N THR A 35 -0.86 1.11 -0.11
CA THR A 35 -0.19 2.35 0.32
C THR A 35 1.31 2.12 0.50
N LEU A 36 1.70 0.99 1.10
CA LEU A 36 3.12 0.63 1.21
C LEU A 36 3.76 0.39 -0.15
N ILE A 37 3.08 -0.27 -1.08
CA ILE A 37 3.58 -0.43 -2.47
C ILE A 37 3.86 0.93 -3.10
N LYS A 38 2.90 1.86 -3.04
CA LYS A 38 3.06 3.20 -3.61
C LYS A 38 4.22 3.96 -2.98
N PHE A 39 4.30 3.94 -1.65
CA PHE A 39 5.44 4.51 -0.93
C PHE A 39 6.78 3.94 -1.43
N LEU A 40 6.89 2.61 -1.55
CA LEU A 40 8.12 1.95 -1.99
C LEU A 40 8.47 2.26 -3.45
N LEU A 41 7.46 2.40 -4.33
CA LEU A 41 7.68 2.83 -5.72
C LEU A 41 8.22 4.26 -5.77
N ASP A 42 7.55 5.19 -5.09
CA ASP A 42 7.90 6.62 -5.13
C ASP A 42 9.21 6.94 -4.40
N ASN A 43 9.56 6.14 -3.40
CA ASN A 43 10.78 6.30 -2.59
C ASN A 43 11.89 5.33 -2.97
N SER A 44 11.77 4.65 -4.13
CA SER A 44 12.84 3.83 -4.69
C SER A 44 13.96 4.73 -5.22
N ASN A 45 14.94 5.06 -4.37
CA ASN A 45 16.05 5.93 -4.72
C ASN A 45 17.30 5.62 -3.89
N ASN A 46 18.43 6.16 -4.34
CA ASN A 46 19.72 5.93 -3.69
C ASN A 46 19.82 6.53 -2.28
N ASN A 47 18.99 7.51 -1.94
CA ASN A 47 19.05 8.16 -0.63
C ASN A 47 18.40 7.30 0.46
N SER A 48 17.26 6.67 0.17
CA SER A 48 16.57 5.76 1.11
C SER A 48 17.23 4.39 1.19
N GLY A 49 18.00 4.00 0.16
CA GLY A 49 18.53 2.65 -0.01
C GLY A 49 17.46 1.63 -0.42
N ILE A 50 16.22 2.09 -0.71
CA ILE A 50 15.12 1.28 -1.24
C ILE A 50 15.27 1.20 -2.75
N ASN A 51 15.25 -0.02 -3.29
CA ASN A 51 15.40 -0.32 -4.71
C ASN A 51 14.16 -1.05 -5.29
N PHE A 52 13.01 -0.85 -4.68
CA PHE A 52 11.79 -1.61 -4.98
C PHE A 52 11.35 -1.47 -6.44
N TYR A 53 11.39 -0.26 -7.02
CA TYR A 53 10.96 -0.01 -8.39
C TYR A 53 11.76 -0.85 -9.39
N ASN A 54 13.09 -0.76 -9.33
CA ASN A 54 13.98 -1.47 -10.27
C ASN A 54 13.86 -2.99 -10.11
N ARG A 55 13.70 -3.46 -8.86
CA ARG A 55 13.54 -4.90 -8.62
C ARG A 55 12.21 -5.42 -9.15
N LEU A 56 11.13 -4.63 -9.03
CA LEU A 56 9.82 -4.98 -9.56
C LEU A 56 9.82 -4.96 -11.10
N GLU A 57 10.45 -3.95 -11.70
CA GLU A 57 10.63 -3.86 -13.17
C GLU A 57 11.38 -5.07 -13.71
N LYS A 58 12.51 -5.42 -13.09
CA LYS A 58 13.29 -6.59 -13.48
C LYS A 58 12.48 -7.88 -13.40
N HIS A 59 11.79 -8.11 -12.27
CA HIS A 59 10.95 -9.30 -12.10
C HIS A 59 9.83 -9.37 -13.15
N TYR A 60 9.22 -8.24 -13.47
CA TYR A 60 8.23 -8.16 -14.54
C TYR A 60 8.83 -8.52 -15.91
N LEU A 61 9.99 -7.97 -16.25
CA LEU A 61 10.67 -8.28 -17.53
C LEU A 61 11.08 -9.76 -17.63
N ASP A 62 11.54 -10.36 -16.53
CA ASP A 62 11.87 -11.79 -16.47
C ASP A 62 10.62 -12.66 -16.79
N ILE A 63 9.45 -12.30 -16.24
CA ILE A 63 8.18 -12.97 -16.55
C ILE A 63 7.81 -12.81 -18.02
N ILE A 64 7.94 -11.61 -18.59
CA ILE A 64 7.65 -11.36 -19.99
C ILE A 64 8.58 -12.17 -20.90
N GLU A 65 9.85 -12.30 -20.54
CA GLU A 65 10.80 -13.12 -21.28
C GLU A 65 10.34 -14.58 -21.33
N ASP A 66 9.93 -15.14 -20.20
CA ASP A 66 9.45 -16.53 -20.11
C ASP A 66 8.14 -16.74 -20.88
N ILE A 67 7.17 -15.83 -20.76
CA ILE A 67 5.94 -15.86 -21.57
C ILE A 67 6.27 -15.82 -23.07
N ASN A 68 7.23 -14.98 -23.47
CA ASN A 68 7.63 -14.87 -24.86
C ASN A 68 8.36 -16.10 -25.39
N LYS A 69 9.09 -16.84 -24.54
CA LYS A 69 9.65 -18.14 -24.91
C LYS A 69 8.53 -19.11 -25.28
N GLU A 70 7.48 -19.19 -24.47
CA GLU A 70 6.33 -20.06 -24.73
C GLU A 70 5.57 -19.66 -26.00
N ARG A 71 5.30 -18.37 -26.18
CA ARG A 71 4.61 -17.85 -27.38
C ARG A 71 5.36 -18.16 -28.67
N LYS A 72 6.69 -18.01 -28.66
CA LYS A 72 7.54 -18.37 -29.81
C LYS A 72 7.42 -19.85 -30.16
N LEU A 73 7.40 -20.73 -29.16
CA LEU A 73 7.20 -22.18 -29.38
C LEU A 73 5.82 -22.49 -29.96
N ALA A 74 4.80 -21.71 -29.58
CA ALA A 74 3.44 -21.84 -30.07
C ALA A 74 3.15 -21.08 -31.39
N ASN A 75 4.16 -20.48 -32.04
CA ASN A 75 4.00 -19.58 -33.19
C ASN A 75 3.01 -18.43 -32.96
N GLN A 76 2.97 -17.89 -31.75
CA GLN A 76 2.16 -16.74 -31.36
C GLN A 76 2.99 -15.46 -31.38
N GLU A 77 2.33 -14.32 -31.58
CA GLU A 77 2.96 -13.01 -31.53
C GLU A 77 3.54 -12.73 -30.12
N VAL A 78 4.79 -12.28 -30.09
CA VAL A 78 5.48 -11.91 -28.85
C VAL A 78 4.85 -10.65 -28.25
N TYR A 79 4.74 -10.63 -26.94
CA TYR A 79 4.33 -9.44 -26.22
C TYR A 79 5.54 -8.53 -25.99
N ILE A 80 5.41 -7.26 -26.34
CA ILE A 80 6.44 -6.24 -26.14
C ILE A 80 5.91 -5.25 -25.11
N PRO A 81 6.52 -5.16 -23.91
CA PRO A 81 6.06 -4.24 -22.87
C PRO A 81 6.39 -2.80 -23.26
N TYR A 82 5.66 -1.83 -22.69
CA TYR A 82 5.95 -0.42 -22.90
C TYR A 82 7.33 -0.06 -22.33
N PRO A 83 8.13 0.81 -23.00
CA PRO A 83 9.49 1.12 -22.56
C PRO A 83 9.59 1.81 -21.19
N ASN A 84 8.50 2.45 -20.75
CA ASN A 84 8.41 3.06 -19.43
C ASN A 84 7.57 2.17 -18.51
N PHE A 85 8.23 1.52 -17.56
CA PHE A 85 7.57 0.61 -16.63
C PHE A 85 6.50 1.28 -15.76
N SER A 86 6.65 2.56 -15.41
CA SER A 86 5.60 3.30 -14.68
C SER A 86 4.30 3.41 -15.47
N ILE A 87 4.38 3.60 -16.79
CA ILE A 87 3.21 3.68 -17.68
C ILE A 87 2.59 2.28 -17.84
N GLU A 88 3.43 1.26 -17.96
CA GLU A 88 3.02 -0.14 -18.04
C GLU A 88 2.20 -0.57 -16.80
N LEU A 89 2.70 -0.21 -15.61
CA LEU A 89 2.03 -0.42 -14.32
C LEU A 89 0.65 0.23 -14.24
N GLN A 90 0.50 1.43 -14.79
CA GLN A 90 -0.75 2.21 -14.67
C GLN A 90 -1.85 1.73 -15.62
N HIS A 91 -1.49 1.27 -16.81
CA HIS A 91 -2.46 1.09 -17.89
C HIS A 91 -2.64 -0.36 -18.34
N ASN A 92 -1.62 -1.20 -18.19
CA ASN A 92 -1.57 -2.50 -18.85
C ASN A 92 -1.48 -3.67 -17.86
N ILE A 93 -0.99 -3.43 -16.64
CA ILE A 93 -0.85 -4.47 -15.63
C ILE A 93 -2.12 -4.57 -14.77
N ASN A 94 -2.65 -5.79 -14.65
CA ASN A 94 -3.77 -6.05 -13.76
C ASN A 94 -3.35 -5.88 -12.29
N ILE A 95 -4.06 -5.00 -11.56
CA ILE A 95 -3.72 -4.66 -10.17
C ILE A 95 -3.76 -5.87 -9.21
N ASN A 96 -4.61 -6.86 -9.45
CA ASN A 96 -4.66 -8.07 -8.63
C ASN A 96 -3.48 -8.99 -8.92
N TRP A 97 -3.10 -9.11 -10.20
CA TRP A 97 -1.93 -9.89 -10.57
C TRP A 97 -0.66 -9.31 -9.95
N ILE A 98 -0.45 -8.00 -10.04
CA ILE A 98 0.75 -7.39 -9.47
C ILE A 98 0.77 -7.43 -7.95
N ARG A 99 -0.37 -7.29 -7.27
CA ARG A 99 -0.45 -7.51 -5.82
C ARG A 99 -0.02 -8.92 -5.45
N ASN A 100 -0.44 -9.93 -6.22
CA ASN A 100 -0.04 -11.32 -5.99
C ASN A 100 1.46 -11.53 -6.22
N GLU A 101 2.02 -11.00 -7.32
CA GLU A 101 3.46 -11.06 -7.59
C GLU A 101 4.26 -10.38 -6.48
N ILE A 102 3.83 -9.18 -6.07
CA ILE A 102 4.43 -8.44 -4.96
C ILE A 102 4.36 -9.23 -3.65
N SER A 103 3.20 -9.82 -3.33
CA SER A 103 2.97 -10.61 -2.13
C SER A 103 3.87 -11.87 -2.06
N ASN A 104 4.09 -12.51 -3.21
CA ASN A 104 4.87 -13.74 -3.27
C ASN A 104 6.38 -13.49 -3.20
N LYS A 105 6.86 -12.33 -3.66
CA LYS A 105 8.29 -12.10 -3.92
C LYS A 105 8.91 -10.99 -3.06
N PHE A 106 8.12 -9.99 -2.69
CA PHE A 106 8.64 -8.73 -2.13
C PHE A 106 8.05 -8.39 -0.76
N LEU A 107 6.72 -8.33 -0.65
CA LEU A 107 6.00 -7.94 0.56
C LEU A 107 5.26 -9.12 1.13
N GLN A 108 5.24 -9.30 2.45
CA GLN A 108 4.43 -10.35 3.09
C GLN A 108 3.56 -9.73 4.17
N LEU A 109 2.23 -9.84 3.99
CA LEU A 109 1.27 -9.52 5.03
C LEU A 109 1.31 -10.62 6.10
N LYS A 110 1.53 -10.24 7.35
CA LYS A 110 1.43 -11.13 8.51
C LYS A 110 0.45 -10.53 9.52
N TYR A 111 -0.41 -11.39 10.04
CA TYR A 111 -1.32 -11.04 11.12
C TYR A 111 -0.69 -11.38 12.45
N ASP A 112 -0.88 -10.50 13.43
CA ASP A 112 -0.61 -10.84 14.82
C ASP A 112 -1.73 -11.75 15.33
N ASN A 113 -1.39 -12.98 15.74
CA ASN A 113 -2.36 -13.88 16.35
C ASN A 113 -2.74 -13.45 17.77
N THR A 114 -2.02 -12.48 18.36
CA THR A 114 -2.25 -11.96 19.71
C THR A 114 -2.95 -10.60 19.72
N SER A 115 -2.94 -9.88 18.58
CA SER A 115 -3.52 -8.54 18.44
C SER A 115 -4.43 -8.47 17.21
N TYR A 116 -5.76 -8.58 17.39
CA TYR A 116 -6.75 -8.55 16.30
C TYR A 116 -6.76 -7.27 15.44
N TYR A 117 -6.01 -6.25 15.84
CA TYR A 117 -5.93 -4.96 15.15
C TYR A 117 -4.51 -4.62 14.66
N ARG A 118 -3.50 -5.48 14.83
CA ARG A 118 -2.15 -5.21 14.29
C ARG A 118 -1.94 -5.91 12.96
N VAL A 119 -1.39 -5.17 12.01
CA VAL A 119 -1.02 -5.67 10.68
C VAL A 119 0.47 -5.47 10.51
N PHE A 120 1.19 -6.53 10.17
CA PHE A 120 2.60 -6.45 9.83
C PHE A 120 2.78 -6.64 8.33
N ILE A 121 3.57 -5.79 7.69
CA ILE A 121 3.98 -5.99 6.30
C ILE A 121 5.50 -6.07 6.26
N ARG A 122 6.02 -7.21 5.79
CA ARG A 122 7.46 -7.46 5.69
C ARG A 122 7.94 -7.21 4.28
N TYR A 123 8.77 -6.21 4.08
CA TYR A 123 9.50 -5.97 2.84
C TYR A 123 10.84 -6.70 2.84
N LYS A 124 11.00 -7.66 1.92
CA LYS A 124 12.23 -8.43 1.75
C LYS A 124 13.29 -7.60 1.02
N LEU A 125 14.39 -7.33 1.71
CA LEU A 125 15.55 -6.62 1.18
C LEU A 125 16.43 -7.55 0.33
N GLU A 126 16.91 -7.03 -0.79
CA GLU A 126 18.06 -7.62 -1.49
C GLU A 126 19.34 -7.35 -0.70
N GLU A 127 20.42 -8.09 -1.01
CA GLU A 127 21.69 -7.97 -0.29
C GLU A 127 22.30 -6.56 -0.34
N THR A 128 22.21 -5.91 -1.49
CA THR A 128 22.69 -4.53 -1.70
C THR A 128 21.83 -3.52 -0.93
N GLU A 129 20.51 -3.66 -0.95
CA GLU A 129 19.61 -2.83 -0.13
C GLU A 129 19.86 -3.05 1.36
N ASN A 130 20.01 -4.30 1.80
CA ASN A 130 20.23 -4.63 3.20
C ASN A 130 21.46 -3.94 3.81
N ASN A 131 22.47 -3.67 2.99
CA ASN A 131 23.70 -3.00 3.45
C ASN A 131 23.61 -1.46 3.40
N ASN A 132 22.73 -0.92 2.56
CA ASN A 132 22.64 0.52 2.28
C ASN A 132 21.32 1.16 2.74
N ILE A 133 20.42 0.37 3.32
CA ILE A 133 19.12 0.82 3.78
C ILE A 133 19.30 1.89 4.86
N GLN A 134 18.52 2.97 4.77
CA GLN A 134 18.49 4.00 5.79
C GLN A 134 17.98 3.47 7.13
N ASP A 135 18.21 4.27 8.17
CA ASP A 135 17.72 3.99 9.51
C ASP A 135 16.19 3.77 9.53
N ALA A 136 15.75 2.85 10.38
CA ALA A 136 14.35 2.45 10.43
C ALA A 136 13.43 3.59 10.89
N ASP A 137 13.87 4.48 11.78
CA ASP A 137 13.10 5.66 12.18
C ASP A 137 13.00 6.68 11.03
N TYR A 138 14.06 6.83 10.24
CA TYR A 138 14.00 7.67 9.03
C TYR A 138 12.95 7.14 8.04
N ILE A 139 12.94 5.83 7.80
CA ILE A 139 11.97 5.20 6.88
C ILE A 139 10.55 5.33 7.42
N LYS A 140 10.33 5.08 8.72
CA LYS A 140 9.05 5.27 9.40
C LYS A 140 8.52 6.69 9.22
N ASN A 141 9.36 7.70 9.52
CA ASN A 141 9.00 9.11 9.40
C ASN A 141 8.70 9.49 7.95
N SER A 142 9.50 9.00 7.00
CA SER A 142 9.27 9.23 5.56
C SER A 142 7.94 8.64 5.10
N PHE A 143 7.62 7.41 5.54
CA PHE A 143 6.35 6.75 5.25
C PHE A 143 5.15 7.51 5.84
N ASN A 144 5.24 7.92 7.10
CA ASN A 144 4.16 8.65 7.76
C ASN A 144 3.94 10.03 7.13
N ASN A 145 5.02 10.74 6.77
CA ASN A 145 4.93 11.99 6.02
C ASN A 145 4.31 11.79 4.64
N TYR A 146 4.67 10.70 3.94
CA TYR A 146 4.06 10.34 2.67
C TYR A 146 2.54 10.12 2.79
N CYS A 147 2.10 9.37 3.80
CA CYS A 147 0.69 9.13 4.06
C CYS A 147 -0.08 10.42 4.41
N HIS A 148 0.54 11.31 5.19
CA HIS A 148 -0.03 12.62 5.53
C HIS A 148 -0.21 13.50 4.29
N ASN A 149 0.82 13.58 3.44
CA ASN A 149 0.83 14.46 2.27
C ASN A 149 -0.09 13.99 1.14
N MET A 150 -0.29 12.68 0.99
CA MET A 150 -1.14 12.14 -0.06
C MET A 150 -2.65 12.23 0.25
N VAL A 151 -3.06 12.67 1.45
CA VAL A 151 -4.48 12.73 1.90
C VAL A 151 -5.21 11.43 1.53
N ILE A 152 -4.58 10.27 1.80
CA ILE A 152 -4.98 8.99 1.18
C ILE A 152 -6.42 8.59 1.59
N PHE A 153 -6.95 9.07 2.72
CA PHE A 153 -8.31 8.76 3.15
C PHE A 153 -8.98 9.90 3.94
N PRO A 154 -10.30 10.12 3.80
CA PRO A 154 -10.96 11.27 4.41
C PRO A 154 -11.32 11.12 5.90
N VAL A 155 -11.03 10.02 6.62
CA VAL A 155 -11.31 9.95 8.09
C VAL A 155 -10.28 9.22 8.96
N LEU A 156 -9.57 8.19 8.48
CA LEU A 156 -8.55 7.51 9.28
C LEU A 156 -7.20 7.54 8.54
N PRO A 157 -6.15 8.14 9.10
CA PRO A 157 -4.85 8.12 8.48
C PRO A 157 -4.27 6.71 8.54
N ILE A 158 -3.67 6.24 7.45
CA ILE A 158 -2.73 5.12 7.53
C ILE A 158 -1.50 5.64 8.26
N TYR A 159 -1.19 5.02 9.40
CA TYR A 159 -0.04 5.38 10.21
C TYR A 159 0.76 4.12 10.53
N CYS A 160 2.05 4.19 10.25
CA CYS A 160 3.01 3.17 10.64
C CYS A 160 3.53 3.49 12.03
N THR A 161 3.27 2.59 12.98
CA THR A 161 3.66 2.78 14.38
C THR A 161 5.14 2.46 14.57
N GLU A 162 5.65 1.52 13.80
CA GLU A 162 7.00 1.01 13.96
C GLU A 162 7.52 0.48 12.62
N VAL A 163 8.81 0.74 12.35
CA VAL A 163 9.57 0.05 11.33
C VAL A 163 10.77 -0.59 12.02
N VAL A 164 10.98 -1.89 11.79
CA VAL A 164 12.14 -2.62 12.32
C VAL A 164 12.87 -3.30 11.18
N LYS A 165 14.20 -3.24 11.21
CA LYS A 165 15.03 -4.06 10.33
C LYS A 165 15.41 -5.37 11.03
N GLU A 166 14.88 -6.48 10.54
CA GLU A 166 15.20 -7.82 11.02
C GLU A 166 15.80 -8.67 9.90
N ASN A 167 17.08 -9.03 10.03
CA ASN A 167 17.80 -9.79 9.00
C ASN A 167 17.68 -9.09 7.64
N ARG A 168 17.11 -9.78 6.63
CA ARG A 168 16.84 -9.26 5.28
C ARG A 168 15.41 -8.73 5.11
N TYR A 169 14.80 -8.20 6.18
CA TYR A 169 13.45 -7.64 6.13
C TYR A 169 13.38 -6.28 6.79
N LEU A 170 12.65 -5.35 6.17
CA LEU A 170 12.02 -4.23 6.86
C LEU A 170 10.59 -4.63 7.22
N ILE A 171 10.24 -4.54 8.49
CA ILE A 171 8.93 -4.90 9.01
C ILE A 171 8.21 -3.61 9.37
N PHE A 172 7.10 -3.35 8.69
CA PHE A 172 6.22 -2.22 8.95
C PHE A 172 5.06 -2.69 9.82
N THR A 173 4.88 -2.07 10.97
CA THR A 173 3.76 -2.34 11.87
C THR A 173 2.71 -1.25 11.72
N PHE A 174 1.46 -1.68 11.54
CA PHE A 174 0.30 -0.82 11.42
C PHE A 174 -0.76 -1.21 12.44
N ILE A 175 -1.53 -0.22 12.88
CA ILE A 175 -2.74 -0.45 13.68
C ILE A 175 -3.98 -0.22 12.80
N HIS A 176 -4.79 -1.26 12.70
CA HIS A 176 -6.05 -1.31 12.00
C HIS A 176 -7.14 -0.61 12.84
N TYR A 177 -7.34 0.67 12.55
CA TYR A 177 -8.22 1.56 13.33
C TYR A 177 -9.68 1.09 13.40
N GLY A 178 -10.25 0.57 12.30
CA GLY A 178 -11.62 0.03 12.30
C GLY A 178 -11.81 -1.11 13.30
N LYS A 179 -11.00 -2.17 13.18
CA LYS A 179 -10.99 -3.32 14.11
C LYS A 179 -10.70 -2.91 15.55
N HIS A 180 -9.82 -1.93 15.79
CA HIS A 180 -9.57 -1.44 17.14
C HIS A 180 -10.79 -0.75 17.76
N ARG A 181 -11.49 0.12 17.02
CA ARG A 181 -12.71 0.81 17.48
C ARG A 181 -13.82 -0.19 17.80
N ASP A 182 -14.07 -1.14 16.89
CA ASP A 182 -15.11 -2.17 17.02
C ASP A 182 -14.88 -3.07 18.23
N ILE A 183 -13.62 -3.41 18.53
CA ILE A 183 -13.28 -4.33 19.63
C ILE A 183 -13.19 -3.60 20.97
N LYS A 184 -12.64 -2.38 21.02
CA LYS A 184 -12.41 -1.65 22.27
C LYS A 184 -13.56 -0.73 22.69
N ASN A 185 -14.59 -0.52 21.86
CA ASN A 185 -15.70 0.42 22.12
C ASN A 185 -15.21 1.81 22.59
N ARG A 186 -14.04 2.23 22.11
CA ARG A 186 -13.42 3.53 22.39
C ARG A 186 -12.95 4.12 21.08
N GLU A 187 -13.16 5.43 20.94
CA GLU A 187 -12.47 6.18 19.89
C GLU A 187 -10.97 6.16 20.21
N MET A 188 -10.16 5.76 19.22
CA MET A 188 -8.72 5.89 19.37
C MET A 188 -8.37 7.36 19.32
N ASN A 189 -7.75 7.85 20.37
CA ASN A 189 -7.09 9.13 20.35
C ASN A 189 -5.64 8.90 19.90
N VAL A 190 -5.24 9.52 18.81
CA VAL A 190 -3.86 9.44 18.26
C VAL A 190 -2.84 10.02 19.25
N SER A 191 -3.31 10.80 20.24
CA SER A 191 -2.52 11.31 21.36
C SER A 191 -2.60 10.48 22.64
N ASP A 192 -3.27 9.31 22.64
CA ASP A 192 -3.19 8.38 23.77
C ASP A 192 -1.77 7.81 23.82
N GLU A 193 -1.08 8.08 24.92
CA GLU A 193 0.35 7.86 25.16
C GLU A 193 0.81 6.39 25.10
N ASP A 194 -0.08 5.43 24.84
CA ASP A 194 0.21 4.00 24.71
C ASP A 194 0.75 3.61 23.29
N PHE A 195 1.17 4.60 22.50
CA PHE A 195 1.80 4.43 21.18
C PHE A 195 3.33 4.54 21.18
N TYR A 196 3.96 4.63 22.36
CA TYR A 196 5.41 4.53 22.55
C TYR A 196 5.83 3.21 23.19
#